data_AF-A0A2T2PSS1-F1
#
_entry.id   AF-A0A2T2PSS1-F1
#
_cell.length_a   1.000
_cell.length_b   1.000
_cell.length_c   1.000
_cell.angle_alpha   90.00
_cell.angle_beta   90.00
_cell.angle_gamma   90.00
#
_symmetry.space_group_name_H-M   'P 1'
#
loop_
_entity.id
_entity.type
_entity.pdbx_description
1 polymer ?
#
loop_
_entity_poly.entity_id
_entity_poly.type
_entity_poly.pdbx_seq_one_letter_code
_entity_poly.pdbx_strand_id
1 'polypeptide(L)'
;MRALLVALALGTFAQGAFAAESDCRAIESSSGRLACYDAAFPPTLKKPSAVENDASRPPYKDPFVAEEARTAAKLKNICRGC
;
A
#
# COMPACT_ATOMS: atom_id res chain seq x y z
N MET A 1 -29.90 15.06 33.89
CA MET A 1 -29.75 16.13 32.87
C MET A 1 -28.36 16.77 32.84
N ARG A 2 -27.73 17.08 33.99
CA ARG A 2 -26.38 17.67 34.02
C ARG A 2 -25.28 16.80 33.41
N ALA A 3 -25.30 15.48 33.66
CA ALA A 3 -24.30 14.56 33.12
C ALA A 3 -24.33 14.44 31.59
N LEU A 4 -25.52 14.56 30.98
CA LEU A 4 -25.67 14.54 29.51
C LEU A 4 -25.06 15.78 28.86
N LEU A 5 -25.18 16.95 29.50
CA LEU A 5 -24.57 18.19 29.03
C LEU A 5 -23.03 18.14 29.12
N VAL A 6 -22.50 17.51 30.17
CA VAL A 6 -21.05 17.31 30.33
C VAL A 6 -20.50 16.36 29.27
N ALA A 7 -21.20 15.27 28.97
CA ALA A 7 -20.80 14.34 27.91
C ALA A 7 -20.83 15.00 26.51
N LEU A 8 -21.82 15.85 26.23
CA LEU A 8 -21.91 16.58 24.97
C LEU A 8 -20.77 17.62 24.81
N ALA A 9 -20.36 18.26 25.91
CA ALA A 9 -19.26 19.23 25.93
C ALA A 9 -17.88 18.58 25.75
N LEU A 10 -17.70 17.32 26.15
CA LEU A 10 -16.45 16.58 25.98
C LEU A 10 -16.29 16.00 24.56
N GLY A 11 -17.40 15.77 23.84
CA GLY A 11 -17.39 15.22 22.48
C GLY A 11 -16.87 16.16 21.40
N THR A 12 -16.83 17.48 21.64
CA THR A 12 -16.33 18.48 20.68
C THR A 12 -14.83 18.70 20.74
N PHE A 13 -14.13 18.12 21.74
CA PHE A 13 -12.68 18.20 21.88
C PHE A 13 -11.92 17.06 21.19
N ALA A 14 -12.64 16.13 20.55
CA ALA A 14 -12.04 15.21 19.60
C ALA A 14 -11.67 15.99 18.32
N GLN A 15 -10.61 16.80 18.41
CA GLN A 15 -9.87 17.24 17.23
C GLN A 15 -9.41 15.95 16.57
N GLY A 16 -10.15 15.50 15.55
CA GLY A 16 -9.71 14.44 14.68
C GLY A 16 -8.26 14.73 14.31
N ALA A 17 -7.41 13.71 14.30
CA ALA A 17 -6.07 13.87 13.78
C ALA A 17 -6.21 14.40 12.35
N PHE A 18 -6.08 15.71 12.19
CA PHE A 18 -5.78 16.33 10.92
C PHE A 18 -4.39 15.81 10.62
N ALA A 19 -4.32 14.65 9.96
CA ALA A 19 -3.21 14.38 9.09
C ALA A 19 -3.08 15.67 8.27
N ALA A 20 -1.93 16.33 8.39
CA ALA A 20 -1.58 17.44 7.52
C ALA A 20 -1.42 16.88 6.10
N GLU A 21 -2.51 16.39 5.53
CA GLU A 21 -2.61 16.04 4.13
C GLU A 21 -2.58 17.39 3.45
N SER A 22 -1.38 17.80 3.03
CA SER A 22 -1.18 18.91 2.12
C SER A 22 -2.28 18.88 1.07
N ASP A 23 -2.91 20.03 0.78
CA ASP A 23 -4.04 20.20 -0.17
C ASP A 23 -3.75 19.75 -1.61
N CYS A 24 -2.75 18.88 -1.84
CA CYS A 24 -2.41 18.23 -3.10
C CYS A 24 -3.64 17.65 -3.81
N ARG A 25 -4.66 17.19 -3.08
CA ARG A 25 -5.91 16.69 -3.67
C ARG A 25 -6.71 17.78 -4.41
N ALA A 26 -6.61 19.03 -4.00
CA ALA A 26 -7.26 20.17 -4.65
C ALA A 26 -6.58 20.57 -5.98
N ILE A 27 -5.41 20.00 -6.30
CA ILE A 27 -4.71 20.25 -7.56
C ILE A 27 -5.38 19.43 -8.68
N GLU A 28 -5.93 20.15 -9.66
CA GLU A 28 -6.62 19.56 -10.82
C GLU A 28 -5.64 18.87 -11.78
N SER A 29 -4.43 19.42 -11.95
CA SER A 29 -3.40 18.83 -12.80
C SER A 29 -2.83 17.55 -12.17
N SER A 30 -2.82 16.47 -12.96
CA SER A 30 -2.32 15.16 -12.51
C SER A 30 -0.84 15.21 -12.14
N SER A 31 -0.02 15.91 -12.93
CA SER A 31 1.41 16.08 -12.67
C SER A 31 1.69 16.95 -11.45
N GLY A 32 0.95 18.04 -11.25
CA GLY A 32 1.10 18.92 -10.10
C GLY A 32 0.67 18.24 -8.79
N ARG A 33 -0.41 17.45 -8.84
CA ARG A 33 -0.85 16.64 -7.71
C ARG A 33 0.19 15.61 -7.31
N LEU A 34 0.77 14.89 -8.28
CA LEU A 34 1.79 13.90 -8.01
C LEU A 34 3.04 14.53 -7.39
N ALA A 35 3.53 15.63 -7.97
CA ALA A 35 4.69 16.36 -7.44
C ALA A 35 4.47 16.87 -6.00
N CYS A 36 3.25 17.31 -5.68
CA CYS A 36 2.89 17.75 -4.33
C CYS A 36 2.93 16.58 -3.33
N TYR A 37 2.42 15.41 -3.70
CA TYR A 37 2.51 14.21 -2.86
C TYR A 37 3.97 13.75 -2.68
N ASP A 38 4.77 13.77 -3.74
CA ASP A 38 6.19 13.39 -3.67
C ASP A 38 7.00 14.33 -2.75
N ALA A 39 6.66 15.62 -2.73
CA ALA A 39 7.28 16.61 -1.86
C ALA A 39 6.81 16.50 -0.40
N ALA A 40 5.54 16.20 -0.17
CA ALA A 40 4.96 16.06 1.18
C ALA A 40 5.40 14.76 1.88
N PHE A 41 5.59 13.69 1.10
CA PHE A 41 6.04 12.39 1.59
C PHE A 41 7.36 12.01 0.92
N PRO A 42 8.46 12.72 1.24
CA PRO A 42 9.74 12.41 0.63
C PRO A 42 10.10 10.95 0.95
N PRO A 43 10.60 10.19 -0.03
CA PRO A 43 10.97 8.81 0.19
C PRO A 43 12.05 8.77 1.27
N THR A 44 11.68 8.32 2.46
CA THR A 44 12.68 8.02 3.49
C THR A 44 13.55 6.91 2.92
N LEU A 45 14.82 7.21 2.64
CA LEU A 45 15.82 6.31 2.06
C LEU A 45 16.16 5.11 2.96
N LYS A 46 15.26 4.68 3.84
CA LYS A 46 15.27 3.30 4.33
C LYS A 46 14.68 2.44 3.24
N LYS A 47 15.50 2.20 2.21
CA LYS A 47 15.34 1.03 1.35
C LYS A 47 15.17 -0.15 2.31
N PRO A 48 13.98 -0.77 2.44
CA PRO A 48 13.96 -2.10 3.02
C PRO A 48 14.87 -2.88 2.08
N SER A 49 15.94 -3.48 2.61
CA SER A 49 16.63 -4.53 1.88
C SER A 49 15.52 -5.40 1.31
N ALA A 50 15.43 -5.51 -0.02
CA ALA A 50 14.46 -6.40 -0.63
C ALA A 50 14.58 -7.71 0.13
N VAL A 51 13.53 -8.07 0.85
CA VAL A 51 13.48 -9.25 1.71
C VAL A 51 13.30 -10.45 0.78
N GLU A 52 14.23 -10.59 -0.16
CA GLU A 52 14.28 -11.70 -1.10
C GLU A 52 15.04 -12.86 -0.46
N ASN A 53 15.84 -12.59 0.57
CA ASN A 53 16.64 -13.56 1.31
C ASN A 53 16.63 -13.29 2.83
N ASP A 54 15.45 -13.11 3.43
CA ASP A 54 15.35 -13.28 4.88
C ASP A 54 15.35 -14.77 5.22
N ALA A 55 16.51 -15.26 5.63
CA ALA A 55 16.71 -16.64 6.06
C ALA A 55 15.86 -17.03 7.28
N SER A 56 15.23 -16.06 7.96
CA SER A 56 14.28 -16.31 9.05
C SER A 56 12.88 -16.67 8.54
N ARG A 57 12.54 -16.39 7.28
CA ARG A 57 11.24 -16.71 6.69
C ARG A 57 11.27 -18.14 6.14
N PRO A 58 10.29 -19.00 6.47
CA PRO A 58 10.23 -20.32 5.87
C PRO A 58 10.12 -20.17 4.34
N PRO A 59 10.77 -21.05 3.56
CA PRO A 59 10.74 -20.99 2.11
C PRO A 59 9.29 -20.96 1.65
N TYR A 60 8.96 -19.96 0.81
CA TYR A 60 7.62 -19.79 0.28
C TYR A 60 7.25 -21.03 -0.54
N LYS A 61 6.32 -21.83 -0.03
CA LYS A 61 5.72 -22.93 -0.78
C LYS A 61 4.58 -22.34 -1.60
N ASP A 62 4.87 -22.07 -2.86
CA ASP A 62 3.84 -21.66 -3.81
C ASP A 62 2.83 -22.83 -4.00
N PRO A 63 1.54 -22.64 -3.68
CA PRO A 63 0.50 -23.65 -3.90
C PRO A 63 0.28 -24.00 -5.38
N PHE A 64 0.73 -23.14 -6.30
CA PHE A 64 0.41 -23.26 -7.73
C PHE A 64 1.47 -23.99 -8.55
N VAL A 65 2.62 -24.37 -7.98
CA VAL A 65 3.71 -25.06 -8.70
C VAL A 65 3.24 -26.30 -9.45
N ALA A 66 2.33 -27.08 -8.87
CA ALA A 66 1.79 -28.26 -9.52
C ALA A 66 0.89 -27.92 -10.72
N GLU A 67 0.12 -26.84 -10.64
CA GLU A 67 -0.72 -26.39 -11.77
C GLU A 67 0.07 -25.66 -12.84
N GLU A 68 1.11 -24.92 -12.46
CA GLU A 68 2.08 -24.38 -13.42
C GLU A 68 2.79 -25.49 -14.18
N ALA A 69 3.21 -26.57 -13.50
CA ALA A 69 3.82 -27.72 -14.16
C ALA A 69 2.87 -28.41 -15.16
N ARG A 70 1.59 -28.55 -14.79
CA ARG A 70 0.54 -29.09 -15.68
C ARG A 70 0.29 -28.19 -16.88
N THR A 71 0.22 -26.88 -16.64
CA THR A 71 -0.02 -25.88 -17.67
C THR A 71 1.17 -25.78 -18.63
N ALA A 72 2.39 -25.75 -18.10
CA ALA A 72 3.63 -25.75 -18.88
C ALA A 72 3.75 -27.03 -19.73
N ALA A 73 3.42 -28.19 -19.17
CA ALA A 73 3.37 -29.45 -19.93
C ALA A 73 2.35 -29.38 -21.09
N LYS A 74 1.19 -28.76 -20.87
CA LYS A 74 0.13 -28.55 -21.87
C LYS A 74 0.45 -27.45 -22.90
N LEU A 75 1.42 -26.57 -22.60
CA LEU A 75 1.87 -25.52 -23.50
C LEU A 75 3.11 -25.93 -24.30
N LYS A 76 3.84 -26.96 -23.86
CA LYS A 76 5.09 -27.46 -24.50
C LYS A 76 4.90 -27.94 -25.93
N ASN A 77 3.69 -28.34 -26.30
CA ASN A 77 3.30 -28.76 -27.64
C ASN A 77 2.86 -27.61 -28.56
N ILE A 78 2.96 -26.35 -28.11
CA ILE A 78 2.67 -25.18 -28.93
C ILE A 78 4.00 -24.59 -29.40
N CYS A 79 4.22 -24.56 -30.72
CA CYS A 79 5.33 -23.80 -31.29
C CYS A 79 5.04 -22.30 -31.13
N ARG A 80 5.66 -21.68 -30.13
CA ARG A 80 5.76 -20.21 -30.03
C ARG A 80 6.93 -19.83 -30.94
N GLY A 81 6.64 -19.60 -32.23
CA GLY A 81 7.66 -19.38 -33.26
C GLY A 81 8.84 -18.53 -32.78
N CYS A 82 10.05 -19.00 -33.10
CA CYS A 82 11.30 -18.31 -32.85
C CYS A 82 11.54 -17.23 -33.90
#